data_AF-A0A382P285-F1
#
_entry.id   AF-A0A382P285-F1
#
_cell.length_a   1.000
_cell.length_b   1.000
_cell.length_c   1.000
_cell.angle_alpha   90.00
_cell.angle_beta   90.00
_cell.angle_gamma   90.00
#
_symmetry.space_group_name_H-M   'P 1'
#
loop_
_entity.id
_entity.type
_entity.pdbx_description
1 polymer ?
#
loop_
_entity_poly.entity_id
_entity_poly.type
_entity_poly.pdbx_seq_one_letter_code
_entity_poly.pdbx_strand_id
1 'polypeptide(L)'
;DEIGGTASQIDTSTHISGFTIQNGGNGWYAGGIYLQWAGPTLTDLDIKDNNGTRGGGIHLSWSWPIIQNVIIRDNQASEYGGGLSSHMTTCGIDRKAILENVIITGNSAYNYGGGMHSGQGSVVEMSNTLIADNEAGVQGGGLYITEWSLFTLDGVTVANNTAPTGAGLYLYAGGDATITNSIVVDNIGDAQVTIEDYQDAVAIIDISYSNFEGGESGVNVDNSEFYSILWGDGNIDVDSRFVSVIEGEEDYHLLASSLCINSGHPDSTDSDGTRADIGAYPYLNNYNGSVGWYVSADAGDDVAGWGHPGVPFASIQAALNATKGNPELYETQTINVEAGTYYENIEWPVLVTSDIKLYG
;
A
#
# COMPACT_ATOMS: atom_id res chain seq x y z
N ASP A 1 -0.20 18.78 20.41
CA ASP A 1 0.45 18.66 21.74
C ASP A 1 1.81 18.02 21.60
N GLU A 2 2.80 18.53 22.33
CA GLU A 2 4.16 17.95 22.35
C GLU A 2 4.16 16.73 23.27
N ILE A 3 4.40 15.54 22.71
CA ILE A 3 4.61 14.32 23.48
C ILE A 3 6.12 14.07 23.50
N GLY A 4 6.83 14.86 24.29
CA GLY A 4 8.28 14.77 24.50
C GLY A 4 8.62 14.14 25.85
N GLY A 5 9.45 13.10 25.85
CA GLY A 5 10.00 12.44 27.04
C GLY A 5 11.35 11.78 26.72
N THR A 6 12.15 11.39 27.72
CA THR A 6 13.35 10.59 27.42
C THR A 6 12.93 9.19 26.91
N ALA A 7 13.76 8.54 26.09
CA ALA A 7 13.51 7.19 25.54
C ALA A 7 13.08 6.11 26.55
N SER A 8 13.34 6.33 27.85
CA SER A 8 12.94 5.45 28.95
C SER A 8 11.57 5.77 29.56
N GLN A 9 10.90 6.84 29.14
CA GLN A 9 9.65 7.34 29.73
C GLN A 9 8.44 7.18 28.82
N ILE A 10 8.63 7.25 27.49
CA ILE A 10 7.57 7.06 26.50
C ILE A 10 8.03 5.97 25.52
N ASP A 11 7.72 4.72 25.87
CA ASP A 11 7.97 3.52 25.08
C ASP A 11 6.65 2.89 24.63
N THR A 12 6.71 1.67 24.07
CA THR A 12 5.55 0.97 23.50
C THR A 12 4.50 0.57 24.53
N SER A 13 4.77 0.73 25.84
CA SER A 13 3.75 0.59 26.88
C SER A 13 2.85 1.83 26.98
N THR A 14 3.24 2.96 26.40
CA THR A 14 2.39 4.15 26.29
C THR A 14 1.43 3.97 25.13
N HIS A 15 0.13 3.93 25.42
CA HIS A 15 -0.93 3.76 24.43
C HIS A 15 -1.75 5.04 24.28
N ILE A 16 -1.91 5.49 23.04
CA ILE A 16 -2.73 6.64 22.68
C ILE A 16 -3.79 6.14 21.70
N SER A 17 -5.06 6.15 22.10
CA SER A 17 -6.07 5.47 21.28
C SER A 17 -7.50 6.00 21.36
N GLY A 18 -8.24 5.80 20.26
CA GLY A 18 -9.70 5.90 20.21
C GLY A 18 -10.26 7.31 20.05
N PHE A 19 -9.50 8.26 19.51
CA PHE A 19 -9.96 9.64 19.33
C PHE A 19 -9.40 10.35 18.10
N THR A 20 -10.01 11.47 17.76
CA THR A 20 -9.64 12.32 16.62
C THR A 20 -8.67 13.42 17.05
N ILE A 21 -7.64 13.67 16.24
CA ILE A 21 -6.69 14.78 16.40
C ILE A 21 -6.81 15.68 15.16
N GLN A 22 -7.29 16.91 15.35
CA GLN A 22 -7.59 17.78 14.22
C GLN A 22 -7.43 19.27 14.50
N ASN A 23 -7.27 20.06 13.43
CA ASN A 23 -7.10 21.51 13.46
C ASN A 23 -5.89 22.00 14.26
N GLY A 24 -4.88 21.14 14.43
CA GLY A 24 -3.58 21.53 14.93
C GLY A 24 -2.85 22.42 13.91
N GLY A 25 -2.10 23.42 14.37
CA GLY A 25 -1.56 24.47 13.49
C GLY A 25 -0.44 25.28 14.14
N ASN A 26 0.37 25.96 13.31
CA ASN A 26 1.48 26.84 13.72
C ASN A 26 2.64 26.15 14.46
N GLY A 27 2.76 24.82 14.34
CA GLY A 27 3.92 24.07 14.84
C GLY A 27 5.08 24.11 13.85
N TRP A 28 6.29 24.41 14.35
CA TRP A 28 7.55 24.30 13.57
C TRP A 28 7.89 22.86 13.16
N TYR A 29 7.27 21.89 13.82
CA TYR A 29 7.45 20.47 13.57
C TYR A 29 6.10 19.92 13.08
N ALA A 30 5.29 19.32 13.93
CA ALA A 30 4.00 18.76 13.53
C ALA A 30 2.81 19.73 13.61
N GLY A 31 1.78 19.47 12.80
CA GLY A 31 0.44 20.03 13.00
C GLY A 31 -0.33 19.27 14.09
N GLY A 32 -0.38 17.94 14.03
CA GLY A 32 -1.10 17.07 14.98
C GLY A 32 -0.22 16.55 16.12
N ILE A 33 0.50 15.46 15.86
CA ILE A 33 1.34 14.75 16.85
C ILE A 33 2.82 15.02 16.59
N TYR A 34 3.54 15.51 17.60
CA TYR A 34 4.99 15.55 17.58
C TYR A 34 5.57 14.55 18.59
N LEU A 35 6.30 13.55 18.09
CA LEU A 35 7.06 12.60 18.89
C LEU A 35 8.55 12.91 18.83
N GLN A 36 9.16 13.04 20.02
CA GLN A 36 10.59 13.26 20.16
C GLN A 36 11.17 12.25 21.14
N TRP A 37 12.16 11.46 20.71
CA TRP A 37 12.81 10.44 21.54
C TRP A 37 11.83 9.44 22.17
N ALA A 38 10.76 9.09 21.45
CA ALA A 38 9.63 8.33 21.98
C ALA A 38 9.24 7.15 21.07
N GLY A 39 8.65 6.10 21.64
CA GLY A 39 8.12 4.96 20.88
C GLY A 39 6.76 4.48 21.37
N PRO A 40 5.73 5.34 21.46
CA PRO A 40 4.38 4.93 21.89
C PRO A 40 3.69 4.03 20.86
N THR A 41 2.65 3.35 21.30
CA THR A 41 1.66 2.69 20.45
C THR A 41 0.49 3.65 20.21
N LEU A 42 0.23 3.99 18.94
CA LEU A 42 -0.87 4.82 18.48
C LEU A 42 -1.91 3.92 17.80
N THR A 43 -3.12 3.81 18.35
CA THR A 43 -4.15 2.93 17.78
C THR A 43 -5.52 3.59 17.63
N ASP A 44 -6.27 3.23 16.60
CA ASP A 44 -7.68 3.65 16.44
C ASP A 44 -7.84 5.18 16.48
N LEU A 45 -6.96 5.89 15.77
CA LEU A 45 -6.94 7.36 15.69
C LEU A 45 -7.39 7.84 14.30
N ASP A 46 -8.05 9.00 14.28
CA ASP A 46 -8.34 9.78 13.06
C ASP A 46 -7.56 11.11 13.16
N ILE A 47 -6.46 11.24 12.43
CA ILE A 47 -5.57 12.39 12.45
C ILE A 47 -5.81 13.20 11.18
N LYS A 48 -6.49 14.34 11.30
CA LYS A 48 -6.95 15.09 10.13
C LYS A 48 -6.97 16.59 10.25
N ASP A 49 -7.02 17.29 9.11
CA ASP A 49 -7.16 18.74 9.07
C ASP A 49 -6.08 19.47 9.90
N ASN A 50 -4.89 18.89 10.05
CA ASN A 50 -3.77 19.50 10.77
C ASN A 50 -2.81 20.18 9.80
N ASN A 51 -2.17 21.26 10.24
CA ASN A 51 -1.24 22.06 9.46
C ASN A 51 0.11 22.20 10.17
N GLY A 52 1.14 21.53 9.66
CA GLY A 52 2.48 21.51 10.22
C GLY A 52 3.53 22.13 9.29
N THR A 53 4.75 22.29 9.78
CA THR A 53 5.89 22.59 8.90
C THR A 53 6.52 21.30 8.37
N ARG A 54 6.71 20.32 9.27
CA ARG A 54 7.33 19.01 9.02
C ARG A 54 6.43 17.93 9.62
N GLY A 55 5.60 17.29 8.82
CA GLY A 55 4.53 16.43 9.32
C GLY A 55 3.25 17.21 9.54
N GLY A 56 2.33 17.24 8.57
CA GLY A 56 1.03 17.87 8.78
C GLY A 56 0.27 17.15 9.88
N GLY A 57 0.12 15.83 9.75
CA GLY A 57 -0.48 14.97 10.77
C GLY A 57 0.50 14.62 11.89
N ILE A 58 1.59 13.92 11.56
CA ILE A 58 2.55 13.37 12.52
C ILE A 58 3.99 13.76 12.15
N HIS A 59 4.79 14.17 13.15
CA HIS A 59 6.24 14.28 13.02
C HIS A 59 6.95 13.35 13.99
N LEU A 60 7.85 12.53 13.47
CA LEU A 60 8.73 11.64 14.23
C LEU A 60 10.15 12.21 14.20
N SER A 61 10.68 12.51 15.38
CA SER A 61 12.08 12.90 15.55
C SER A 61 12.73 11.96 16.55
N TRP A 62 13.72 11.17 16.12
CA TRP A 62 14.36 10.18 16.98
C TRP A 62 13.36 9.23 17.63
N SER A 63 12.32 8.81 16.91
CA SER A 63 11.15 8.12 17.46
C SER A 63 10.85 6.83 16.70
N TRP A 64 10.26 5.85 17.38
CA TRP A 64 10.01 4.50 16.85
C TRP A 64 8.61 4.00 17.27
N PRO A 65 7.53 4.70 16.88
CA PRO A 65 6.18 4.33 17.28
C PRO A 65 5.69 3.06 16.57
N ILE A 66 4.70 2.41 17.18
CA ILE A 66 3.81 1.48 16.49
C ILE A 66 2.52 2.25 16.19
N ILE A 67 2.13 2.31 14.92
CA ILE A 67 0.93 3.02 14.44
C ILE A 67 0.02 1.97 13.81
N GLN A 68 -1.14 1.73 14.41
CA GLN A 68 -1.98 0.59 14.07
C GLN A 68 -3.45 0.99 13.95
N ASN A 69 -4.12 0.62 12.85
CA ASN A 69 -5.53 0.97 12.63
C ASN A 69 -5.78 2.49 12.71
N VAL A 70 -4.91 3.28 12.08
CA VAL A 70 -4.95 4.75 12.12
C VAL A 70 -5.28 5.29 10.73
N ILE A 71 -6.10 6.33 10.69
CA ILE A 71 -6.36 7.12 9.49
C ILE A 71 -5.65 8.46 9.64
N ILE A 72 -4.77 8.79 8.70
CA ILE A 72 -4.03 10.05 8.60
C ILE A 72 -4.48 10.71 7.30
N ARG A 73 -5.32 11.75 7.40
CA ARG A 73 -5.94 12.33 6.20
C ARG A 73 -6.10 13.83 6.20
N ASP A 74 -6.17 14.44 5.03
CA ASP A 74 -6.48 15.87 4.89
C ASP A 74 -5.52 16.78 5.68
N ASN A 75 -4.29 16.33 5.96
CA ASN A 75 -3.29 17.12 6.66
C ASN A 75 -2.37 17.83 5.67
N GLN A 76 -1.86 18.98 6.07
CA GLN A 76 -1.02 19.83 5.23
C GLN A 76 0.33 20.11 5.90
N ALA A 77 1.40 20.08 5.11
CA ALA A 77 2.74 20.49 5.54
C ALA A 77 3.32 21.58 4.64
N SER A 78 3.87 22.64 5.23
CA SER A 78 4.52 23.70 4.46
C SER A 78 5.92 23.33 3.93
N GLU A 79 6.53 22.25 4.42
CA GLU A 79 7.78 21.72 3.88
C GLU A 79 7.64 20.25 3.48
N TYR A 80 7.49 19.34 4.46
CA TYR A 80 7.67 17.90 4.24
C TYR A 80 6.60 17.07 4.94
N GLY A 81 6.17 15.98 4.30
CA GLY A 81 5.32 14.96 4.94
C GLY A 81 3.94 15.50 5.28
N GLY A 82 3.04 15.62 4.31
CA GLY A 82 1.68 16.12 4.56
C GLY A 82 0.97 15.29 5.61
N GLY A 83 0.99 13.96 5.47
CA GLY A 83 0.49 13.04 6.48
C GLY A 83 1.51 12.83 7.60
N LEU A 84 2.69 12.31 7.25
CA LEU A 84 3.73 11.92 8.21
C LEU A 84 5.13 12.36 7.76
N SER A 85 5.92 12.91 8.67
CA SER A 85 7.34 13.19 8.45
C SER A 85 8.19 12.43 9.47
N SER A 86 9.20 11.71 9.00
CA SER A 86 10.09 10.89 9.82
C SER A 86 11.56 11.29 9.69
N HIS A 87 12.21 11.54 10.82
CA HIS A 87 13.62 11.91 10.89
C HIS A 87 14.34 11.12 11.99
N MET A 88 15.43 10.45 11.62
CA MET A 88 16.35 9.78 12.54
C MET A 88 15.69 8.72 13.42
N THR A 89 14.84 7.83 12.89
CA THR A 89 14.20 6.78 13.73
C THR A 89 15.18 5.74 14.28
N THR A 90 16.44 5.73 13.80
CA THR A 90 17.51 4.87 14.32
C THR A 90 18.61 5.64 15.07
N CYS A 91 18.94 5.18 16.27
CA CYS A 91 20.20 5.46 16.96
C CYS A 91 20.95 4.13 17.12
N GLY A 92 21.39 3.52 16.02
CA GLY A 92 22.12 2.25 16.05
C GLY A 92 21.26 1.05 16.47
N ILE A 93 20.84 0.27 15.47
CA ILE A 93 20.29 -1.10 15.50
C ILE A 93 19.08 -1.37 16.45
N ASP A 94 17.98 -1.80 15.83
CA ASP A 94 16.69 -2.29 16.40
C ASP A 94 15.58 -1.27 16.74
N ARG A 95 15.58 -0.06 16.17
CA ARG A 95 14.45 0.88 16.28
C ARG A 95 13.89 1.27 14.91
N LYS A 96 12.57 1.19 14.74
CA LYS A 96 11.86 1.46 13.49
C LYS A 96 10.46 1.98 13.79
N ALA A 97 9.90 2.80 12.91
CA ALA A 97 8.48 3.09 12.93
C ALA A 97 7.74 1.93 12.24
N ILE A 98 6.69 1.41 12.88
CA ILE A 98 5.88 0.32 12.33
C ILE A 98 4.49 0.88 12.06
N LEU A 99 4.02 0.77 10.82
CA LEU A 99 2.68 1.14 10.39
C LEU A 99 1.96 -0.13 9.93
N GLU A 100 0.83 -0.45 10.54
CA GLU A 100 0.04 -1.63 10.21
C GLU A 100 -1.44 -1.27 10.13
N ASN A 101 -2.11 -1.65 9.04
CA ASN A 101 -3.51 -1.30 8.79
C ASN A 101 -3.74 0.23 8.86
N VAL A 102 -2.84 1.00 8.24
CA VAL A 102 -2.91 2.47 8.24
C VAL A 102 -3.47 2.96 6.92
N ILE A 103 -4.21 4.07 6.96
CA ILE A 103 -4.67 4.79 5.77
C ILE A 103 -4.04 6.18 5.78
N ILE A 104 -3.23 6.51 4.78
CA ILE A 104 -2.62 7.83 4.55
C ILE A 104 -3.23 8.41 3.27
N THR A 105 -4.22 9.30 3.39
CA THR A 105 -4.97 9.80 2.22
C THR A 105 -5.28 11.29 2.21
N GLY A 106 -5.32 11.92 1.04
CA GLY A 106 -5.72 13.33 0.91
C GLY A 106 -4.77 14.31 1.60
N ASN A 107 -3.54 13.91 1.95
CA ASN A 107 -2.58 14.78 2.60
C ASN A 107 -1.75 15.54 1.56
N SER A 108 -1.30 16.75 1.89
CA SER A 108 -0.48 17.55 0.98
C SER A 108 0.77 18.15 1.62
N ALA A 109 1.86 18.17 0.87
CA ALA A 109 3.11 18.83 1.25
C ALA A 109 3.53 19.83 0.16
N TYR A 110 3.98 21.01 0.57
CA TYR A 110 4.43 22.01 -0.39
C TYR A 110 5.67 21.56 -1.19
N ASN A 111 6.61 20.83 -0.55
CA ASN A 111 7.80 20.32 -1.24
C ASN A 111 7.73 18.81 -1.48
N TYR A 112 7.87 18.00 -0.43
CA TYR A 112 8.21 16.58 -0.58
C TYR A 112 7.36 15.68 0.30
N GLY A 113 6.97 14.51 -0.22
CA GLY A 113 6.25 13.49 0.55
C GLY A 113 4.85 13.96 0.93
N GLY A 114 3.92 13.99 -0.02
CA GLY A 114 2.54 14.39 0.25
C GLY A 114 1.91 13.50 1.32
N GLY A 115 2.01 12.19 1.14
CA GLY A 115 1.62 11.21 2.15
C GLY A 115 2.66 11.15 3.26
N MET A 116 3.90 10.78 2.91
CA MET A 116 4.98 10.64 3.86
C MET A 116 6.35 11.04 3.31
N HIS A 117 7.10 11.76 4.15
CA HIS A 117 8.52 12.06 3.93
C HIS A 117 9.37 11.37 4.99
N SER A 118 10.49 10.78 4.59
CA SER A 118 11.45 10.18 5.51
C SER A 118 12.89 10.50 5.16
N GLY A 119 13.64 10.99 6.14
CA GLY A 119 15.05 11.36 6.00
C GLY A 119 15.92 10.94 7.18
N GLN A 120 17.21 11.22 7.05
CA GLN A 120 18.24 11.08 8.08
C GLN A 120 18.33 9.66 8.69
N GLY A 121 18.36 8.62 7.88
CA GLY A 121 18.58 7.23 8.34
C GLY A 121 17.38 6.63 9.07
N SER A 122 16.17 6.99 8.67
CA SER A 122 14.95 6.45 9.26
C SER A 122 14.64 5.06 8.69
N VAL A 123 14.25 4.13 9.55
CA VAL A 123 13.74 2.80 9.17
C VAL A 123 12.24 2.75 9.44
N VAL A 124 11.48 2.34 8.42
CA VAL A 124 10.01 2.28 8.44
C VAL A 124 9.54 0.96 7.85
N GLU A 125 8.64 0.28 8.55
CA GLU A 125 7.97 -0.92 8.06
C GLU A 125 6.48 -0.65 7.94
N MET A 126 5.92 -1.03 6.80
CA MET A 126 4.50 -0.86 6.50
C MET A 126 3.90 -2.18 6.08
N SER A 127 2.78 -2.54 6.71
CA SER A 127 1.95 -3.67 6.28
C SER A 127 0.49 -3.27 6.16
N ASN A 128 -0.21 -3.86 5.18
CA ASN A 128 -1.66 -3.69 4.96
C ASN A 128 -2.07 -2.20 4.96
N THR A 129 -1.27 -1.35 4.32
CA THR A 129 -1.38 0.11 4.42
C THR A 129 -1.76 0.71 3.09
N LEU A 130 -2.71 1.64 3.10
CA LEU A 130 -3.09 2.43 1.92
C LEU A 130 -2.39 3.80 1.98
N ILE A 131 -1.73 4.18 0.88
CA ILE A 131 -1.17 5.52 0.66
C ILE A 131 -1.74 6.03 -0.65
N ALA A 132 -2.77 6.87 -0.57
CA ALA A 132 -3.50 7.29 -1.76
C ALA A 132 -3.89 8.75 -1.77
N ASP A 133 -4.09 9.33 -2.95
CA ASP A 133 -4.64 10.69 -3.09
C ASP A 133 -3.83 11.78 -2.38
N ASN A 134 -2.54 11.54 -2.16
CA ASN A 134 -1.68 12.52 -1.51
C ASN A 134 -0.95 13.36 -2.56
N GLU A 135 -0.67 14.63 -2.24
CA GLU A 135 -0.08 15.59 -3.16
C GLU A 135 1.25 16.16 -2.63
N ALA A 136 2.30 16.15 -3.46
CA ALA A 136 3.51 16.91 -3.21
C ALA A 136 3.74 17.93 -4.32
N GLY A 137 4.10 19.16 -3.94
CA GLY A 137 4.37 20.23 -4.90
C GLY A 137 5.64 20.02 -5.75
N VAL A 138 6.53 19.10 -5.35
CA VAL A 138 7.79 18.82 -6.07
C VAL A 138 7.99 17.33 -6.35
N GLN A 139 8.16 16.49 -5.32
CA GLN A 139 8.54 15.08 -5.50
C GLN A 139 7.90 14.18 -4.44
N GLY A 140 7.61 12.92 -4.81
CA GLY A 140 7.08 11.93 -3.89
C GLY A 140 5.69 12.29 -3.39
N GLY A 141 4.69 12.22 -4.25
CA GLY A 141 3.30 12.49 -3.89
C GLY A 141 2.85 11.56 -2.76
N GLY A 142 3.08 10.27 -2.92
CA GLY A 142 2.88 9.27 -1.87
C GLY A 142 4.04 9.29 -0.89
N LEU A 143 5.21 8.83 -1.33
CA LEU A 143 6.39 8.63 -0.50
C LEU A 143 7.61 9.38 -1.05
N TYR A 144 8.32 10.09 -0.16
CA TYR A 144 9.66 10.60 -0.42
C TYR A 144 10.64 9.98 0.59
N ILE A 145 11.56 9.15 0.11
CA ILE A 145 12.49 8.37 0.93
C ILE A 145 13.91 8.82 0.64
N THR A 146 14.60 9.31 1.66
CA THR A 146 15.93 9.90 1.46
C THR A 146 16.93 9.70 2.58
N GLU A 147 18.18 10.06 2.30
CA GLU A 147 19.28 10.19 3.25
C GLU A 147 19.46 8.89 4.03
N TRP A 148 19.67 7.78 3.31
CA TRP A 148 19.87 6.44 3.89
C TRP A 148 18.68 5.92 4.70
N SER A 149 17.48 6.42 4.43
CA SER A 149 16.26 5.85 4.99
C SER A 149 15.89 4.56 4.28
N LEU A 150 15.35 3.59 5.02
CA LEU A 150 15.00 2.26 4.54
C LEU A 150 13.52 1.98 4.81
N PHE A 151 12.80 1.59 3.76
CA PHE A 151 11.40 1.20 3.83
C PHE A 151 11.23 -0.27 3.46
N THR A 152 10.40 -0.96 4.23
CA THR A 152 9.84 -2.27 3.86
C THR A 152 8.34 -2.13 3.72
N LEU A 153 7.81 -2.43 2.54
CA LEU A 153 6.39 -2.36 2.19
C LEU A 153 5.91 -3.77 1.84
N ASP A 154 4.99 -4.31 2.63
CA ASP A 154 4.41 -5.65 2.43
C ASP A 154 2.87 -5.58 2.46
N GLY A 155 2.19 -5.89 1.37
CA GLY A 155 0.73 -5.70 1.32
C GLY A 155 0.37 -4.22 1.37
N VAL A 156 1.09 -3.35 0.64
CA VAL A 156 0.83 -1.90 0.62
C VAL A 156 0.23 -1.51 -0.72
N THR A 157 -0.69 -0.55 -0.72
CA THR A 157 -1.20 0.08 -1.95
C THR A 157 -0.79 1.54 -1.99
N VAL A 158 -0.01 1.92 -3.00
CA VAL A 158 0.40 3.31 -3.30
C VAL A 158 -0.28 3.74 -4.61
N ALA A 159 -1.38 4.48 -4.52
CA ALA A 159 -2.21 4.76 -5.68
C ALA A 159 -2.72 6.20 -5.77
N ASN A 160 -2.89 6.72 -6.99
CA ASN A 160 -3.50 8.04 -7.23
C ASN A 160 -2.82 9.21 -6.50
N ASN A 161 -1.55 9.07 -6.10
CA ASN A 161 -0.80 10.17 -5.50
C ASN A 161 -0.29 11.09 -6.61
N THR A 162 -0.17 12.39 -6.34
CA THR A 162 0.21 13.40 -7.32
C THR A 162 1.51 14.09 -6.92
N ALA A 163 2.48 14.13 -7.83
CA ALA A 163 3.62 15.04 -7.75
C ALA A 163 4.22 15.25 -9.14
N PRO A 164 4.93 16.36 -9.39
CA PRO A 164 5.67 16.54 -10.63
C PRO A 164 6.61 15.37 -10.96
N THR A 165 7.33 14.84 -9.96
CA THR A 165 8.27 13.73 -10.16
C THR A 165 8.14 12.62 -9.12
N GLY A 166 8.17 11.36 -9.57
CA GLY A 166 8.08 10.18 -8.69
C GLY A 166 6.81 10.20 -7.85
N ALA A 167 5.66 10.27 -8.51
CA ALA A 167 4.38 10.61 -7.87
C ALA A 167 3.96 9.59 -6.81
N GLY A 168 4.20 8.30 -7.05
CA GLY A 168 4.01 7.26 -6.05
C GLY A 168 5.16 7.26 -5.04
N LEU A 169 6.37 6.99 -5.53
CA LEU A 169 7.58 6.93 -4.71
C LEU A 169 8.73 7.72 -5.35
N TYR A 170 9.46 8.46 -4.53
CA TYR A 170 10.70 9.11 -4.93
C TYR A 170 11.83 8.71 -3.97
N LEU A 171 12.86 8.07 -4.50
CA LEU A 171 14.04 7.60 -3.77
C LEU A 171 15.22 8.52 -4.05
N TYR A 172 15.81 9.09 -3.00
CA TYR A 172 16.90 10.06 -3.15
C TYR A 172 18.06 9.84 -2.18
N ALA A 173 19.30 10.00 -2.64
CA ALA A 173 20.48 10.02 -1.77
C ALA A 173 20.58 8.80 -0.82
N GLY A 174 20.50 7.60 -1.40
CA GLY A 174 20.53 6.32 -0.67
C GLY A 174 19.22 5.96 0.04
N GLY A 175 18.09 6.53 -0.37
CA GLY A 175 16.79 6.07 0.08
C GLY A 175 16.46 4.71 -0.54
N ASP A 176 16.19 3.72 0.29
CA ASP A 176 15.96 2.33 -0.14
C ASP A 176 14.51 1.89 0.13
N ALA A 177 13.98 1.06 -0.76
CA ALA A 177 12.66 0.45 -0.60
C ALA A 177 12.65 -1.03 -1.02
N THR A 178 12.16 -1.90 -0.14
CA THR A 178 11.77 -3.28 -0.47
C THR A 178 10.24 -3.35 -0.53
N ILE A 179 9.71 -3.85 -1.63
CA ILE A 179 8.29 -3.84 -1.98
C ILE A 179 7.86 -5.27 -2.34
N THR A 180 6.97 -5.83 -1.53
CA THR A 180 6.42 -7.17 -1.73
C THR A 180 4.91 -7.15 -1.58
N ASN A 181 4.18 -8.00 -2.30
CA ASN A 181 2.71 -8.12 -2.20
C ASN A 181 1.98 -6.79 -2.36
N SER A 182 2.54 -5.83 -3.09
CA SER A 182 2.08 -4.45 -3.06
C SER A 182 1.58 -3.99 -4.42
N ILE A 183 0.76 -2.94 -4.42
CA ILE A 183 0.25 -2.29 -5.62
C ILE A 183 0.85 -0.89 -5.72
N VAL A 184 1.46 -0.56 -6.86
CA VAL A 184 1.90 0.82 -7.19
C VAL A 184 1.36 1.19 -8.57
N VAL A 185 0.29 1.97 -8.61
CA VAL A 185 -0.47 2.26 -9.85
C VAL A 185 -1.10 3.64 -9.82
N ASP A 186 -1.44 4.19 -10.98
CA ASP A 186 -2.27 5.38 -11.16
C ASP A 186 -1.71 6.64 -10.48
N ASN A 187 -0.43 6.67 -10.07
CA ASN A 187 0.15 7.89 -9.53
C ASN A 187 0.42 8.90 -10.64
N ILE A 188 0.06 10.17 -10.40
CA ILE A 188 -0.03 11.22 -11.41
C ILE A 188 1.20 12.11 -11.34
N GLY A 189 2.09 11.96 -12.32
CA GLY A 189 3.33 12.70 -12.46
C GLY A 189 4.08 12.32 -13.73
N ASP A 190 5.38 12.57 -13.76
CA ASP A 190 6.24 12.08 -14.85
C ASP A 190 6.48 10.55 -14.80
N ALA A 191 6.42 9.95 -13.61
CA ALA A 191 6.66 8.54 -13.35
C ALA A 191 5.99 8.07 -12.05
N GLN A 192 5.66 6.77 -11.99
CA GLN A 192 5.19 6.09 -10.78
C GLN A 192 6.25 6.13 -9.68
N VAL A 193 7.48 5.79 -10.06
CA VAL A 193 8.64 5.78 -9.18
C VAL A 193 9.81 6.45 -9.88
N THR A 194 10.51 7.32 -9.15
CA THR A 194 11.77 7.89 -9.60
C THR A 194 12.87 7.61 -8.58
N ILE A 195 14.04 7.22 -9.09
CA ILE A 195 15.27 7.05 -8.32
C ILE A 195 16.25 8.11 -8.79
N GLU A 196 16.79 8.88 -7.85
CA GLU A 196 17.84 9.87 -8.09
C GLU A 196 18.97 9.73 -7.06
N ASP A 197 20.21 9.68 -7.54
CA ASP A 197 21.38 9.61 -6.66
C ASP A 197 21.84 10.98 -6.20
N TYR A 198 22.52 11.01 -5.05
CA TYR A 198 23.31 12.16 -4.63
C TYR A 198 24.70 11.71 -4.17
N GLN A 199 25.73 12.13 -4.91
CA GLN A 199 27.12 11.71 -4.67
C GLN A 199 27.27 10.18 -4.78
N ASP A 200 27.91 9.54 -3.80
CA ASP A 200 28.15 8.08 -3.77
C ASP A 200 27.00 7.30 -3.09
N ALA A 201 25.85 7.94 -2.84
CA ALA A 201 24.73 7.33 -2.14
C ALA A 201 23.79 6.59 -3.10
N VAL A 202 23.99 5.27 -3.20
CA VAL A 202 23.21 4.35 -4.05
C VAL A 202 21.84 4.10 -3.45
N ALA A 203 20.79 4.45 -4.19
CA ALA A 203 19.43 4.03 -3.87
C ALA A 203 19.12 2.64 -4.47
N ILE A 204 18.51 1.78 -3.66
CA ILE A 204 18.10 0.42 -4.04
C ILE A 204 16.58 0.31 -3.95
N ILE A 205 15.98 -0.18 -5.04
CA ILE A 205 14.59 -0.65 -5.02
C ILE A 205 14.57 -2.15 -5.30
N ASP A 206 13.90 -2.91 -4.44
CA ASP A 206 13.72 -4.36 -4.58
C ASP A 206 12.22 -4.67 -4.61
N ILE A 207 11.73 -5.22 -5.72
CA ILE A 207 10.31 -5.41 -5.97
C ILE A 207 10.06 -6.87 -6.31
N SER A 208 9.15 -7.53 -5.60
CA SER A 208 8.72 -8.90 -5.91
C SER A 208 7.22 -9.08 -5.61
N TYR A 209 6.58 -10.04 -6.29
CA TYR A 209 5.18 -10.40 -6.07
C TYR A 209 4.21 -9.21 -5.97
N SER A 210 4.44 -8.18 -6.78
CA SER A 210 3.72 -6.89 -6.71
C SER A 210 3.08 -6.53 -8.04
N ASN A 211 2.00 -5.75 -8.01
CA ASN A 211 1.39 -5.16 -9.20
C ASN A 211 1.95 -3.75 -9.39
N PHE A 212 2.63 -3.52 -10.49
CA PHE A 212 3.38 -2.29 -10.69
C PHE A 212 3.15 -1.77 -12.11
N GLU A 213 2.51 -0.61 -12.21
CA GLU A 213 2.17 -0.02 -13.50
C GLU A 213 3.42 0.27 -14.34
N GLY A 214 3.44 -0.26 -15.57
CA GLY A 214 4.59 -0.16 -16.48
C GLY A 214 5.72 -1.15 -16.20
N GLY A 215 5.55 -2.03 -15.20
CA GLY A 215 6.54 -3.03 -14.79
C GLY A 215 7.91 -2.41 -14.47
N GLU A 216 8.98 -3.17 -14.71
CA GLU A 216 10.36 -2.71 -14.45
C GLU A 216 10.70 -1.41 -15.20
N SER A 217 10.14 -1.25 -16.41
CA SER A 217 10.35 -0.07 -17.24
C SER A 217 9.60 1.18 -16.73
N GLY A 218 8.66 1.02 -15.80
CA GLY A 218 7.94 2.11 -15.13
C GLY A 218 8.76 2.79 -14.03
N VAL A 219 9.89 2.20 -13.62
CA VAL A 219 10.83 2.82 -12.68
C VAL A 219 11.73 3.79 -13.44
N ASN A 220 11.52 5.09 -13.23
CA ASN A 220 12.36 6.13 -13.78
C ASN A 220 13.65 6.27 -12.97
N VAL A 221 14.75 6.49 -13.67
CA VAL A 221 16.08 6.61 -13.09
C VAL A 221 16.72 7.87 -13.66
N ASP A 222 16.79 8.92 -12.84
CA ASP A 222 17.33 10.22 -13.25
C ASP A 222 18.72 10.43 -12.64
N ASN A 223 19.68 10.75 -13.51
CA ASN A 223 21.02 11.22 -13.15
C ASN A 223 21.79 10.35 -12.13
N SER A 224 21.53 9.04 -12.07
CA SER A 224 22.24 8.10 -11.20
C SER A 224 23.29 7.31 -11.97
N GLU A 225 24.56 7.42 -11.58
CA GLU A 225 25.60 6.49 -12.03
C GLU A 225 25.57 5.18 -11.24
N PHE A 226 24.88 5.14 -10.09
CA PHE A 226 24.92 4.02 -9.15
C PHE A 226 23.56 3.78 -8.49
N TYR A 227 22.63 3.17 -9.24
CA TYR A 227 21.35 2.67 -8.71
C TYR A 227 21.30 1.14 -8.79
N SER A 228 20.37 0.52 -8.06
CA SER A 228 20.05 -0.90 -8.25
C SER A 228 18.55 -1.13 -8.22
N ILE A 229 17.99 -1.46 -9.39
CA ILE A 229 16.65 -2.04 -9.50
C ILE A 229 16.83 -3.56 -9.40
N LEU A 230 16.26 -4.15 -8.37
CA LEU A 230 16.16 -5.59 -8.19
C LEU A 230 14.71 -5.98 -8.52
N TRP A 231 14.50 -6.43 -9.76
CA TRP A 231 13.19 -6.91 -10.20
C TRP A 231 13.08 -8.40 -9.94
N GLY A 232 12.49 -8.76 -8.80
CA GLY A 232 12.29 -10.13 -8.36
C GLY A 232 11.17 -10.87 -9.10
N ASP A 233 10.90 -12.07 -8.62
CA ASP A 233 9.87 -12.95 -9.19
C ASP A 233 8.45 -12.46 -8.87
N GLY A 234 7.48 -12.92 -9.66
CA GLY A 234 6.05 -12.78 -9.34
C GLY A 234 5.44 -11.40 -9.55
N ASN A 235 6.20 -10.42 -10.03
CA ASN A 235 5.65 -9.11 -10.39
C ASN A 235 4.73 -9.19 -11.60
N ILE A 236 3.64 -8.42 -11.55
CA ILE A 236 2.64 -8.28 -12.61
C ILE A 236 2.45 -6.80 -12.96
N ASP A 237 1.92 -6.54 -14.15
CA ASP A 237 1.54 -5.21 -14.64
C ASP A 237 0.17 -5.36 -15.29
N VAL A 238 -0.87 -5.21 -14.45
CA VAL A 238 -2.27 -5.40 -14.81
C VAL A 238 -3.10 -4.29 -14.18
N ASP A 239 -4.28 -4.04 -14.75
CA ASP A 239 -5.28 -3.22 -14.07
C ASP A 239 -5.61 -3.86 -12.70
N SER A 240 -5.42 -3.10 -11.62
CA SER A 240 -5.71 -3.55 -10.26
C SER A 240 -7.19 -3.86 -10.06
N ARG A 241 -8.08 -3.26 -10.87
CA ARG A 241 -9.54 -3.42 -10.79
C ARG A 241 -10.07 -3.11 -9.40
N PHE A 242 -9.71 -1.95 -8.88
CA PHE A 242 -10.31 -1.40 -7.67
C PHE A 242 -11.83 -1.21 -7.85
N VAL A 243 -12.58 -1.32 -6.75
CA VAL A 243 -14.05 -1.13 -6.76
C VAL A 243 -14.41 0.27 -7.27
N SER A 244 -13.70 1.30 -6.80
CA SER A 244 -13.85 2.68 -7.27
C SER A 244 -12.58 3.48 -6.96
N VAL A 245 -12.18 4.34 -7.90
CA VAL A 245 -11.11 5.35 -7.68
C VAL A 245 -11.62 6.75 -8.02
N ILE A 246 -12.93 6.93 -7.93
CA ILE A 246 -13.59 8.19 -8.26
C ILE A 246 -13.46 9.13 -7.07
N GLU A 247 -13.02 10.36 -7.33
CA GLU A 247 -12.87 11.40 -6.31
C GLU A 247 -14.14 11.54 -5.44
N GLY A 248 -13.99 11.37 -4.13
CA GLY A 248 -15.05 11.42 -3.12
C GLY A 248 -15.85 10.12 -2.92
N GLU A 249 -15.57 9.07 -3.69
CA GLU A 249 -16.19 7.74 -3.59
C GLU A 249 -15.10 6.64 -3.77
N GLU A 250 -13.89 6.89 -3.28
CA GLU A 250 -12.74 6.00 -3.43
C GLU A 250 -12.92 4.73 -2.59
N ASP A 251 -12.70 3.59 -3.24
CA ASP A 251 -12.72 2.25 -2.67
C ASP A 251 -11.65 1.40 -3.34
N TYR A 252 -10.48 1.34 -2.70
CA TYR A 252 -9.31 0.60 -3.15
C TYR A 252 -9.37 -0.90 -2.86
N HIS A 253 -10.52 -1.45 -2.44
CA HIS A 253 -10.70 -2.91 -2.41
C HIS A 253 -10.67 -3.47 -3.84
N LEU A 254 -10.18 -4.70 -3.98
CA LEU A 254 -10.16 -5.40 -5.27
C LEU A 254 -11.56 -5.90 -5.63
N LEU A 255 -11.96 -5.72 -6.89
CA LEU A 255 -13.06 -6.50 -7.47
C LEU A 255 -12.64 -7.97 -7.55
N ALA A 256 -13.59 -8.90 -7.38
CA ALA A 256 -13.34 -10.35 -7.48
C ALA A 256 -12.66 -10.75 -8.80
N SER A 257 -12.87 -9.96 -9.86
CA SER A 257 -12.26 -10.10 -11.18
C SER A 257 -10.78 -9.68 -11.28
N SER A 258 -10.18 -9.11 -10.23
CA SER A 258 -8.79 -8.64 -10.23
C SER A 258 -7.78 -9.78 -10.28
N LEU A 259 -6.76 -9.64 -11.12
CA LEU A 259 -5.64 -10.59 -11.19
C LEU A 259 -4.65 -10.44 -10.02
N CYS A 260 -4.82 -9.41 -9.18
CA CYS A 260 -4.07 -9.27 -7.93
C CYS A 260 -4.48 -10.32 -6.88
N ILE A 261 -5.65 -10.94 -7.05
CA ILE A 261 -6.16 -11.98 -6.15
C ILE A 261 -5.34 -13.27 -6.31
N ASN A 262 -4.88 -13.85 -5.19
CA ASN A 262 -4.05 -15.04 -5.07
C ASN A 262 -2.71 -14.96 -5.82
N SER A 263 -2.20 -13.75 -6.05
CA SER A 263 -1.01 -13.50 -6.87
C SER A 263 0.23 -13.09 -6.08
N GLY A 264 0.11 -12.85 -4.77
CA GLY A 264 1.20 -12.43 -3.88
C GLY A 264 2.25 -13.51 -3.61
N HIS A 265 3.10 -13.37 -2.61
CA HIS A 265 4.21 -14.29 -2.37
C HIS A 265 3.68 -15.70 -2.05
N PRO A 266 4.22 -16.79 -2.65
CA PRO A 266 3.68 -18.14 -2.50
C PRO A 266 3.73 -18.70 -1.07
N ASP A 267 4.61 -18.15 -0.23
CA ASP A 267 4.71 -18.51 1.19
C ASP A 267 3.82 -17.65 2.11
N SER A 268 3.10 -16.68 1.55
CA SER A 268 2.17 -15.80 2.29
C SER A 268 0.72 -16.24 2.03
N THR A 269 -0.11 -16.16 3.06
CA THR A 269 -1.54 -16.52 2.97
C THR A 269 -2.42 -15.46 3.60
N ASP A 270 -3.58 -15.23 2.99
CA ASP A 270 -4.64 -14.42 3.58
C ASP A 270 -5.39 -15.15 4.68
N SER A 271 -6.27 -14.42 5.37
CA SER A 271 -7.01 -14.95 6.52
C SER A 271 -8.06 -16.03 6.17
N ASP A 272 -8.43 -16.16 4.90
CA ASP A 272 -9.26 -17.25 4.37
C ASP A 272 -8.44 -18.51 4.00
N GLY A 273 -7.11 -18.45 4.13
CA GLY A 273 -6.17 -19.53 3.90
C GLY A 273 -5.76 -19.72 2.45
N THR A 274 -6.13 -18.82 1.54
CA THR A 274 -5.59 -18.80 0.19
C THR A 274 -4.23 -18.10 0.15
N ARG A 275 -3.52 -18.21 -0.98
CA ARG A 275 -2.28 -17.45 -1.21
C ARG A 275 -2.60 -15.96 -1.10
N ALA A 276 -1.71 -15.19 -0.49
CA ALA A 276 -1.94 -13.77 -0.27
C ALA A 276 -2.27 -13.02 -1.56
N ASP A 277 -3.23 -12.12 -1.47
CA ASP A 277 -3.51 -11.14 -2.49
C ASP A 277 -2.43 -10.06 -2.52
N ILE A 278 -2.26 -9.44 -3.69
CA ILE A 278 -1.41 -8.26 -3.84
C ILE A 278 -2.23 -7.02 -3.46
N GLY A 279 -1.72 -6.21 -2.53
CA GLY A 279 -2.29 -4.92 -2.13
C GLY A 279 -2.66 -4.82 -0.64
N ALA A 280 -3.16 -3.65 -0.24
CA ALA A 280 -3.53 -3.36 1.14
C ALA A 280 -4.82 -4.02 1.62
N TYR A 281 -5.71 -4.35 0.69
CA TYR A 281 -7.03 -4.89 0.99
C TYR A 281 -7.25 -6.21 0.24
N PRO A 282 -7.00 -7.36 0.90
CA PRO A 282 -7.24 -8.66 0.30
C PRO A 282 -8.74 -8.90 0.08
N TYR A 283 -9.07 -9.57 -1.00
CA TYR A 283 -10.39 -10.10 -1.31
C TYR A 283 -10.57 -11.45 -0.63
N LEU A 284 -11.22 -11.44 0.54
CA LEU A 284 -11.40 -12.65 1.34
C LEU A 284 -12.66 -13.43 0.92
N ASN A 285 -12.49 -14.70 0.55
CA ASN A 285 -13.59 -15.56 0.15
C ASN A 285 -13.71 -16.83 1.03
N ASN A 286 -14.75 -16.86 1.86
CA ASN A 286 -15.03 -18.01 2.72
C ASN A 286 -15.70 -19.20 2.01
N TYR A 287 -16.17 -19.02 0.77
CA TYR A 287 -16.70 -20.12 -0.03
C TYR A 287 -15.56 -20.87 -0.71
N ASN A 288 -15.53 -22.19 -0.56
CA ASN A 288 -14.44 -23.03 -1.03
C ASN A 288 -14.73 -23.77 -2.35
N GLY A 289 -15.78 -23.39 -3.07
CA GLY A 289 -16.16 -24.06 -4.30
C GLY A 289 -16.73 -25.48 -4.12
N SER A 290 -17.17 -25.87 -2.92
CA SER A 290 -17.64 -27.24 -2.63
C SER A 290 -18.75 -27.80 -3.52
N VAL A 291 -19.52 -26.94 -4.19
CA VAL A 291 -20.51 -27.35 -5.22
C VAL A 291 -20.21 -26.75 -6.60
N GLY A 292 -18.98 -26.28 -6.82
CA GLY A 292 -18.56 -25.50 -7.98
C GLY A 292 -18.74 -24.00 -7.77
N TRP A 293 -18.14 -23.23 -8.66
CA TRP A 293 -18.24 -21.77 -8.75
C TRP A 293 -19.37 -21.40 -9.70
N TYR A 294 -20.01 -20.26 -9.47
CA TYR A 294 -21.17 -19.83 -10.23
C TYR A 294 -20.99 -18.40 -10.72
N VAL A 295 -21.31 -18.20 -12.00
CA VAL A 295 -21.25 -16.92 -12.71
C VAL A 295 -22.62 -16.64 -13.31
N SER A 296 -23.12 -15.42 -13.14
CA SER A 296 -24.40 -14.96 -13.70
C SER A 296 -24.27 -13.54 -14.24
N ALA A 297 -24.61 -13.36 -15.52
CA ALA A 297 -24.64 -12.03 -16.14
C ALA A 297 -25.74 -11.11 -15.57
N ASP A 298 -26.83 -11.68 -15.05
CA ASP A 298 -28.01 -10.92 -14.59
C ASP A 298 -28.05 -10.74 -13.06
N ALA A 299 -27.57 -11.73 -12.31
CA ALA A 299 -27.66 -11.77 -10.84
C ALA A 299 -26.29 -11.76 -10.15
N GLY A 300 -25.19 -11.80 -10.91
CA GLY A 300 -23.85 -11.82 -10.37
C GLY A 300 -23.36 -10.46 -9.88
N ASP A 301 -22.42 -10.51 -8.94
CA ASP A 301 -21.78 -9.32 -8.36
C ASP A 301 -20.30 -9.63 -8.09
N ASP A 302 -19.38 -8.78 -8.58
CA ASP A 302 -17.93 -8.93 -8.34
C ASP A 302 -17.43 -8.08 -7.17
N VAL A 303 -18.27 -7.22 -6.59
CA VAL A 303 -17.99 -6.50 -5.34
C VAL A 303 -18.34 -7.38 -4.15
N ALA A 304 -19.56 -7.93 -4.14
CA ALA A 304 -20.10 -8.65 -2.99
C ALA A 304 -20.42 -10.13 -3.24
N GLY A 305 -20.42 -10.60 -4.50
CA GLY A 305 -20.67 -12.01 -4.81
C GLY A 305 -19.43 -12.84 -4.57
N TRP A 306 -19.58 -14.05 -4.02
CA TRP A 306 -18.47 -14.92 -3.60
C TRP A 306 -18.43 -16.24 -4.39
N GLY A 307 -19.19 -16.31 -5.50
CA GLY A 307 -19.20 -17.45 -6.41
C GLY A 307 -20.03 -18.65 -5.97
N HIS A 308 -20.89 -18.48 -4.96
CA HIS A 308 -21.86 -19.48 -4.51
C HIS A 308 -23.16 -19.37 -5.35
N PRO A 309 -23.96 -20.45 -5.57
CA PRO A 309 -25.20 -20.39 -6.37
C PRO A 309 -26.20 -19.28 -5.99
N GLY A 310 -26.22 -18.89 -4.71
CA GLY A 310 -27.10 -17.83 -4.20
C GLY A 310 -26.52 -16.40 -4.30
N VAL A 311 -25.21 -16.28 -4.54
CA VAL A 311 -24.48 -15.01 -4.69
C VAL A 311 -23.35 -15.22 -5.73
N PRO A 312 -23.71 -15.46 -7.01
CA PRO A 312 -22.73 -15.77 -8.05
C PRO A 312 -21.83 -14.57 -8.34
N PHE A 313 -20.69 -14.82 -8.97
CA PHE A 313 -19.87 -13.76 -9.54
C PHE A 313 -20.55 -13.16 -10.77
N ALA A 314 -20.26 -11.89 -11.06
CA ALA A 314 -20.68 -11.24 -12.29
C ALA A 314 -19.78 -11.64 -13.47
N SER A 315 -18.51 -11.95 -13.19
CA SER A 315 -17.51 -12.27 -14.22
C SER A 315 -17.01 -13.70 -14.19
N ILE A 316 -16.62 -14.19 -15.36
CA ILE A 316 -15.92 -15.46 -15.51
C ILE A 316 -14.52 -15.36 -14.90
N GLN A 317 -13.84 -14.22 -15.05
CA GLN A 317 -12.53 -14.00 -14.44
C GLN A 317 -12.57 -14.13 -12.91
N ALA A 318 -13.60 -13.59 -12.25
CA ALA A 318 -13.73 -13.74 -10.80
C ALA A 318 -13.84 -15.20 -10.35
N ALA A 319 -14.62 -16.00 -11.07
CA ALA A 319 -14.68 -17.44 -10.80
C ALA A 319 -13.32 -18.11 -11.03
N LEU A 320 -12.57 -17.72 -12.06
CA LEU A 320 -11.22 -18.24 -12.32
C LEU A 320 -10.23 -17.88 -11.22
N ASN A 321 -10.23 -16.64 -10.74
CA ASN A 321 -9.39 -16.19 -9.63
C ASN A 321 -9.70 -16.97 -8.35
N ALA A 322 -10.99 -17.25 -8.11
CA ALA A 322 -11.43 -18.07 -6.99
C ALA A 322 -11.02 -19.55 -7.15
N THR A 323 -10.79 -20.02 -8.38
CA THR A 323 -10.60 -21.46 -8.59
C THR A 323 -9.36 -22.04 -7.94
N LYS A 324 -8.27 -21.31 -7.64
CA LYS A 324 -7.17 -21.88 -6.83
C LYS A 324 -6.34 -20.87 -6.05
N GLY A 325 -6.33 -21.08 -4.73
CA GLY A 325 -5.22 -20.84 -3.81
C GLY A 325 -4.94 -22.01 -2.84
N ASN A 326 -5.64 -23.16 -2.96
CA ASN A 326 -5.50 -24.26 -2.00
C ASN A 326 -4.67 -25.44 -2.58
N PRO A 327 -3.39 -25.60 -2.21
CA PRO A 327 -2.53 -26.69 -2.65
C PRO A 327 -2.97 -28.08 -2.16
N GLU A 328 -3.95 -28.18 -1.26
CA GLU A 328 -4.54 -29.44 -0.78
C GLU A 328 -5.69 -29.95 -1.65
N LEU A 329 -6.29 -29.11 -2.51
CA LEU A 329 -7.43 -29.49 -3.36
C LEU A 329 -6.96 -29.93 -4.76
N TYR A 330 -6.56 -31.20 -4.87
CA TYR A 330 -6.26 -31.88 -6.15
C TYR A 330 -7.50 -32.19 -7.01
N GLU A 331 -8.63 -31.56 -6.72
CA GLU A 331 -9.91 -31.82 -7.38
C GLU A 331 -10.11 -30.90 -8.59
N THR A 332 -10.81 -31.40 -9.61
CA THR A 332 -11.25 -30.61 -10.76
C THR A 332 -12.14 -29.46 -10.27
N GLN A 333 -11.78 -28.23 -10.59
CA GLN A 333 -12.58 -27.06 -10.25
C GLN A 333 -13.60 -26.82 -11.36
N THR A 334 -14.86 -26.66 -10.97
CA THR A 334 -15.99 -26.51 -11.89
C THR A 334 -16.55 -25.12 -11.79
N ILE A 335 -16.69 -24.43 -12.92
CA ILE A 335 -17.33 -23.12 -13.03
C ILE A 335 -18.61 -23.28 -13.87
N ASN A 336 -19.75 -23.01 -13.25
CA ASN A 336 -21.06 -22.99 -13.90
C ASN A 336 -21.37 -21.56 -14.34
N VAL A 337 -21.46 -21.34 -15.64
CA VAL A 337 -21.70 -20.06 -16.27
C VAL A 337 -23.13 -20.03 -16.76
N GLU A 338 -23.96 -19.17 -16.18
CA GLU A 338 -25.34 -18.99 -16.64
C GLU A 338 -25.36 -18.42 -18.06
N ALA A 339 -26.38 -18.80 -18.84
CA ALA A 339 -26.59 -18.25 -20.17
C ALA A 339 -26.67 -16.71 -20.12
N GLY A 340 -25.79 -16.04 -20.86
CA GLY A 340 -25.66 -14.59 -20.86
C GLY A 340 -24.60 -14.14 -21.84
N THR A 341 -24.36 -12.83 -21.90
CA THR A 341 -23.25 -12.26 -22.68
C THR A 341 -22.23 -11.67 -21.71
N TYR A 342 -21.00 -12.17 -21.77
CA TYR A 342 -19.89 -11.74 -20.93
C TYR A 342 -18.85 -11.03 -21.81
N TYR A 343 -18.46 -9.82 -21.41
CA TYR A 343 -17.48 -9.00 -22.13
C TYR A 343 -16.23 -8.84 -21.28
N GLU A 344 -15.33 -9.82 -21.39
CA GLU A 344 -14.17 -9.94 -20.52
C GLU A 344 -12.95 -10.38 -21.32
N ASN A 345 -11.77 -9.94 -20.88
CA ASN A 345 -10.50 -10.56 -21.26
C ASN A 345 -10.17 -11.60 -20.20
N ILE A 346 -10.28 -12.87 -20.58
CA ILE A 346 -10.06 -13.98 -19.65
C ILE A 346 -8.57 -14.33 -19.65
N GLU A 347 -7.96 -14.21 -18.49
CA GLU A 347 -6.64 -14.76 -18.21
C GLU A 347 -6.80 -16.09 -17.46
N TRP A 348 -6.29 -17.14 -18.09
CA TRP A 348 -6.38 -18.47 -17.52
C TRP A 348 -5.31 -18.64 -16.44
N PRO A 349 -5.66 -19.10 -15.23
CA PRO A 349 -4.67 -19.26 -14.18
C PRO A 349 -3.60 -20.27 -14.58
N VAL A 350 -2.34 -19.94 -14.32
CA VAL A 350 -1.20 -20.83 -14.55
C VAL A 350 -1.17 -21.86 -13.44
N LEU A 351 -1.81 -23.00 -13.67
CA LEU A 351 -2.00 -24.02 -12.64
C LEU A 351 -0.97 -25.13 -12.70
N VAL A 352 -0.44 -25.50 -11.55
CA VAL A 352 0.57 -26.55 -11.42
C VAL A 352 -0.06 -27.97 -11.39
N THR A 353 -1.35 -28.14 -11.02
CA THR A 353 -1.84 -29.51 -10.67
C THR A 353 -3.34 -29.87 -10.84
N SER A 354 -4.25 -29.01 -11.32
CA SER A 354 -5.67 -29.47 -11.53
C SER A 354 -6.40 -28.84 -12.72
N ASP A 355 -7.31 -29.60 -13.32
CA ASP A 355 -8.14 -29.20 -14.45
C ASP A 355 -9.25 -28.24 -13.98
N ILE A 356 -9.41 -27.10 -14.68
CA ILE A 356 -10.60 -26.24 -14.57
C ILE A 356 -11.56 -26.58 -15.71
N LYS A 357 -12.85 -26.68 -15.42
CA LYS A 357 -13.91 -26.87 -16.42
C LYS A 357 -14.96 -25.77 -16.34
N LEU A 358 -15.25 -25.14 -17.48
CA LEU A 358 -16.39 -24.25 -17.64
C LEU A 358 -17.56 -25.04 -18.21
N TYR A 359 -18.73 -24.90 -17.58
CA TYR A 359 -20.00 -25.44 -18.02
C TYR A 359 -20.96 -24.29 -18.27
N GLY A 360 -21.64 -24.30 -19.42
CA GLY A 360 -22.73 -23.39 -19.76
C GLY A 360 -23.94 -24.14 -20.27
#